data_AF-A0A5A7RYT9-F1
#
_entry.id   AF-A0A5A7RYT9-F1
#
_cell.length_a   1.000
_cell.length_b   1.000
_cell.length_c   1.000
_cell.angle_alpha   90.00
_cell.angle_beta   90.00
_cell.angle_gamma   90.00
#
_symmetry.space_group_name_H-M   'P 1'
#
loop_
_entity.id
_entity.type
_entity.pdbx_description
1 polymer ?
#
loop_
_entity_poly.entity_id
_entity_poly.type
_entity_poly.pdbx_seq_one_letter_code
_entity_poly.pdbx_strand_id
1 'polypeptide(L)'
;MREVVQLFSERGTFIEPEALEYISSKEDPLSFAREIISKISSSSLVLTLEEIKKLESPHEEKEEKTVMKISPVGSGEKPLARNMMRILR
;
A
#
# COMPACT_ATOMS: atom_id res chain seq x y z
N MET A 1 -10.10 -1.81 25.40
CA MET A 1 -9.16 -1.24 24.40
C MET A 1 -7.78 -1.86 24.42
N ARG A 2 -7.19 -2.16 25.59
CA ARG A 2 -5.89 -2.85 25.70
C ARG A 2 -5.82 -4.15 24.88
N GLU A 3 -6.87 -4.95 24.92
CA GLU A 3 -6.98 -6.20 24.15
C GLU A 3 -6.97 -5.98 22.63
N VAL A 4 -7.63 -4.92 22.14
CA VAL A 4 -7.62 -4.56 20.72
C VAL A 4 -6.19 -4.22 20.29
N VAL A 5 -5.50 -3.33 21.02
CA VAL A 5 -4.11 -2.96 20.71
C VAL A 5 -3.19 -4.18 20.75
N GLN A 6 -3.37 -5.05 21.74
CA GLN A 6 -2.59 -6.29 21.85
C GLN A 6 -2.80 -7.20 20.63
N LEU A 7 -4.05 -7.36 20.18
CA LEU A 7 -4.41 -8.22 19.05
C LEU A 7 -3.67 -7.82 17.75
N PHE A 8 -3.56 -6.52 17.46
CA PHE A 8 -2.80 -6.04 16.31
C PHE A 8 -1.29 -6.07 16.53
N SER A 9 -0.83 -5.81 17.77
CA SER A 9 0.59 -5.86 18.13
C SER A 9 1.18 -7.27 17.98
N GLU A 10 0.41 -8.32 18.31
CA GLU A 10 0.79 -9.73 18.11
C GLU A 10 1.01 -10.08 16.64
N ARG A 11 0.41 -9.33 15.72
CA ARG A 11 0.60 -9.45 14.26
C ARG A 11 1.70 -8.54 13.72
N GLY A 12 2.29 -7.68 14.55
CA GLY A 12 3.26 -6.67 14.12
C GLY A 12 2.63 -5.51 13.35
N THR A 13 1.32 -5.28 13.53
CA THR A 13 0.59 -4.19 12.89
C THR A 13 0.38 -3.03 13.86
N PHE A 14 0.84 -1.83 13.49
CA PHE A 14 0.56 -0.58 14.20
C PHE A 14 -0.79 -0.03 13.78
N ILE A 15 -1.52 0.57 14.72
CA ILE A 15 -2.83 1.17 14.45
C ILE A 15 -2.70 2.69 14.59
N GLU A 16 -3.22 3.44 13.61
CA GLU A 16 -3.32 4.89 13.75
C GLU A 16 -4.30 5.28 14.88
N PRO A 17 -4.08 6.41 15.58
CA PRO A 17 -4.98 6.86 16.63
C PRO A 17 -6.44 6.99 16.17
N GLU A 18 -6.68 7.57 15.00
CA GLU A 18 -8.01 7.79 14.42
C GLU A 18 -8.69 6.45 14.06
N ALA A 19 -7.90 5.50 13.57
CA ALA A 19 -8.34 4.13 13.32
C ALA A 19 -8.74 3.42 14.63
N LEU A 20 -7.95 3.58 15.69
CA LEU A 20 -8.25 3.03 17.00
C LEU A 20 -9.52 3.67 17.61
N GLU A 21 -9.69 4.98 17.48
CA GLU A 21 -10.91 5.69 17.89
C GLU A 21 -12.13 5.15 17.14
N TYR A 22 -12.01 4.91 15.84
CA TYR A 22 -13.08 4.34 15.04
C TYR A 22 -13.45 2.92 15.48
N ILE A 23 -12.47 2.04 15.69
CA ILE A 23 -12.71 0.69 16.25
C ILE A 23 -13.41 0.83 17.62
N SER A 24 -12.97 1.78 18.44
CA SER A 24 -13.53 2.03 19.78
C SER A 24 -15.00 2.46 19.77
N SER A 25 -15.46 3.11 18.70
CA SER A 25 -16.84 3.58 18.56
C SER A 25 -17.84 2.49 18.16
N LYS A 26 -17.39 1.29 17.81
CA LYS A 26 -18.26 0.17 17.43
C LYS A 26 -18.97 -0.41 18.66
N GLU A 27 -20.13 -1.02 18.44
CA GLU A 27 -20.91 -1.66 19.50
C GLU A 27 -20.11 -2.76 20.21
N ASP A 28 -19.36 -3.55 19.43
CA ASP A 28 -18.38 -4.52 19.93
C ASP A 28 -17.00 -4.29 19.26
N PRO A 29 -16.11 -3.48 19.86
CA PRO A 29 -14.80 -3.18 19.32
C PRO A 29 -13.88 -4.39 19.15
N LEU A 30 -14.00 -5.39 20.04
CA LEU A 30 -13.10 -6.55 20.01
C LEU A 30 -13.49 -7.51 18.89
N SER A 31 -14.79 -7.79 18.74
CA SER A 31 -15.29 -8.60 17.63
C SER A 31 -14.99 -7.93 16.29
N PHE A 32 -15.24 -6.62 16.18
CA PHE A 32 -14.88 -5.86 14.98
C PHE A 32 -13.37 -5.92 14.66
N ALA A 33 -12.51 -5.74 15.66
CA ALA A 33 -11.06 -5.85 15.48
C ALA A 33 -10.63 -7.25 14.98
N ARG A 34 -11.27 -8.32 15.48
CA ARG A 34 -11.00 -9.69 15.02
C ARG A 34 -11.42 -9.89 13.56
N GLU A 35 -12.56 -9.33 13.16
CA GLU A 35 -13.00 -9.36 11.76
C GLU A 35 -11.99 -8.64 10.86
N ILE A 36 -11.55 -7.45 11.25
CA ILE A 36 -10.57 -6.67 10.50
C ILE A 36 -9.25 -7.44 10.34
N ILE A 37 -8.72 -8.04 11.40
CA ILE A 37 -7.50 -8.87 11.33
C ILE A 37 -7.69 -10.10 10.43
N SER A 38 -8.89 -10.67 10.36
CA SER A 38 -9.15 -11.80 9.46
C SER A 38 -9.07 -11.43 7.98
N LYS A 39 -9.24 -10.15 7.65
CA LYS A 39 -9.24 -9.62 6.28
C LYS A 39 -7.93 -8.92 5.88
N ILE A 40 -7.07 -8.58 6.84
CA ILE A 40 -5.80 -7.88 6.58
C ILE A 40 -4.72 -8.86 6.09
N SER A 41 -3.98 -8.46 5.05
CA SER A 41 -2.77 -9.16 4.61
C SER A 41 -1.71 -9.19 5.71
N SER A 42 -1.00 -10.30 5.85
CA SER A 42 0.12 -10.47 6.79
C SER A 42 1.28 -9.48 6.60
N SER A 43 1.30 -8.72 5.50
CA SER A 43 2.30 -7.69 5.20
C SER A 43 1.91 -6.27 5.65
N SER A 44 0.71 -6.05 6.21
CA SER A 44 0.27 -4.72 6.63
C SER A 44 0.92 -4.33 7.96
N LEU A 45 1.87 -3.39 7.88
CA LEU A 45 2.62 -2.87 9.03
C LEU A 45 1.85 -1.76 9.77
N VAL A 46 1.00 -1.02 9.07
CA VAL A 46 0.23 0.09 9.60
C VAL A 46 -1.20 -0.06 9.13
N LEU A 47 -2.14 0.10 10.06
CA LEU A 47 -3.57 0.06 9.81
C LEU A 47 -4.16 1.46 9.97
N THR A 48 -4.59 2.01 8.85
CA THR A 48 -5.17 3.35 8.72
C THR A 48 -6.70 3.32 8.81
N LEU A 49 -7.32 4.47 9.06
CA LEU A 49 -8.78 4.58 9.12
C LEU A 49 -9.44 4.22 7.78
N GLU A 50 -8.83 4.64 6.68
CA GLU A 50 -9.30 4.39 5.32
C GLU A 50 -9.29 2.90 5.00
N GLU A 51 -8.25 2.17 5.41
CA GLU A 51 -8.17 0.71 5.23
C GLU A 51 -9.25 -0.01 6.02
N ILE A 52 -9.46 0.37 7.29
CA ILE A 52 -10.54 -0.22 8.10
C ILE A 52 -11.90 -0.02 7.44
N LYS A 53 -12.19 1.18 6.93
CA LYS A 53 -13.46 1.47 6.24
C LYS A 53 -13.62 0.67 4.94
N LYS A 54 -12.53 0.44 4.21
CA LYS A 54 -12.53 -0.42 3.01
C LYS A 54 -12.83 -1.88 3.38
N LEU A 55 -12.25 -2.38 4.46
CA LEU A 55 -12.43 -3.77 4.93
C LEU A 55 -13.79 -4.03 5.60
N GLU A 56 -14.39 -2.98 6.16
CA GLU A 56 -15.76 -3.02 6.70
C GLU A 56 -16.79 -3.10 5.57
N SER A 57 -16.54 -2.42 4.45
CA SER A 57 -17.46 -2.39 3.31
C SER A 57 -17.50 -3.75 2.61
N PRO A 58 -18.69 -4.32 2.33
CA PRO A 58 -18.81 -5.53 1.52
C PRO A 58 -18.56 -5.18 0.05
N HIS A 59 -17.29 -5.10 -0.37
CA HIS A 59 -16.96 -4.97 -1.78
C HIS A 59 -15.92 -6.01 -2.22
N GLU A 60 -16.34 -6.76 -3.22
CA GLU A 60 -15.64 -7.80 -3.98
C GLU A 60 -14.17 -7.47 -4.21
N GLU A 61 -13.33 -8.45 -3.88
CA GLU A 61 -11.90 -8.48 -4.21
C GLU A 61 -11.72 -8.26 -5.72
N LYS A 62 -11.47 -7.02 -6.13
CA LYS A 62 -10.71 -6.76 -7.34
C LYS A 62 -9.25 -6.76 -6.95
N GLU A 63 -8.65 -7.96 -7.00
CA GLU A 63 -7.21 -8.12 -7.09
C GLU A 63 -6.69 -7.32 -8.29
N GLU A 64 -6.35 -6.06 -8.10
CA GLU A 64 -5.54 -5.32 -9.06
C GLU A 64 -4.10 -5.80 -8.88
N LYS A 65 -3.78 -6.95 -9.50
CA LYS A 65 -2.41 -7.31 -9.82
C LYS A 65 -1.82 -6.21 -10.69
N THR A 66 -1.16 -5.24 -10.07
CA THR A 66 -0.28 -4.31 -10.75
C THR A 66 0.95 -5.08 -11.19
N VAL A 67 0.82 -5.76 -12.33
CA VAL A 67 1.97 -6.24 -13.10
C VAL A 67 2.76 -5.00 -13.47
N MET A 68 3.90 -4.77 -12.83
CA MET A 68 4.87 -3.77 -13.27
C MET A 68 5.26 -4.09 -14.71
N LYS A 69 4.68 -3.35 -15.66
CA LYS A 69 5.19 -3.29 -17.03
C LYS A 69 6.53 -2.54 -16.95
N ILE A 70 7.62 -3.28 -16.91
CA ILE A 70 8.94 -2.73 -17.23
C ILE A 70 8.92 -2.25 -18.68
N SER A 71 8.83 -0.95 -18.88
CA SER A 71 9.07 -0.31 -20.17
C SER A 71 10.53 -0.53 -20.57
N PRO A 72 10.85 -0.92 -21.81
CA PRO A 72 12.24 -0.93 -22.27
C PRO A 72 12.72 0.53 -22.32
N VAL A 73 13.76 0.84 -21.55
CA VAL A 73 14.41 2.17 -21.57
C VAL A 73 15.00 2.37 -22.96
N GLY A 74 14.39 3.26 -23.75
CA GLY A 74 14.79 3.59 -25.09
C GLY A 74 16.06 4.44 -25.16
N SER A 75 16.87 4.10 -26.16
CA SER A 75 17.72 4.98 -26.97
C SER A 75 18.56 6.02 -26.26
N GLY A 76 19.82 5.65 -25.99
CA GLY A 76 20.89 6.61 -25.77
C GLY A 76 21.13 7.45 -27.03
N GLU A 77 20.59 8.66 -27.06
CA GLU A 77 21.19 9.73 -27.84
C GLU A 77 22.39 10.30 -27.08
N LYS A 78 23.51 10.48 -27.80
CA LYS A 78 24.44 11.64 -27.79
C LYS A 78 25.76 11.26 -28.50
N PRO A 79 26.54 12.21 -29.04
CA PRO A 79 26.23 13.56 -29.50
C PRO A 79 26.83 13.92 -30.88
N LEU A 80 26.37 15.08 -31.37
CA LEU A 80 26.89 15.94 -32.44
C LEU A 80 28.43 15.93 -32.62
N ALA A 81 28.94 15.35 -33.71
CA ALA A 81 30.29 15.63 -34.21
C ALA A 81 30.23 16.76 -35.26
N ARG A 82 30.70 17.93 -34.85
CA ARG A 82 30.79 19.16 -35.63
C ARG A 82 31.96 19.07 -36.62
N ASN A 83 31.67 19.28 -37.90
CA ASN A 83 32.52 19.71 -39.02
C ASN A 83 34.06 19.64 -38.86
N MET A 84 34.71 18.92 -39.78
CA MET A 84 35.89 19.45 -40.47
C MET A 84 35.73 19.32 -42.00
N MET A 85 35.79 20.48 -42.63
CA MET A 85 35.80 20.75 -44.06
C MET A 85 37.01 20.08 -44.75
N ARG A 86 36.74 19.55 -45.96
CA ARG A 86 37.43 19.87 -47.23
C ARG A 86 38.96 19.94 -47.20
N ILE A 87 39.62 19.12 -48.03
CA ILE A 87 40.56 19.56 -49.08
C ILE A 87 40.83 18.41 -50.08
N LEU A 88 40.84 18.81 -51.35
CA LEU A 88 41.09 18.06 -52.57
C LEU A 88 42.52 17.50 -52.65
N ARG A 89 42.68 16.31 -53.26
CA ARG A 89 43.57 16.10 -54.42
C ARG A 89 43.28 14.76 -55.08
#